data_AF-A0A939HZ61-F1
#
_entry.id   AF-A0A939HZ61-F1
#
_cell.length_a   1.000
_cell.length_b   1.000
_cell.length_c   1.000
_cell.angle_alpha   90.00
_cell.angle_beta   90.00
_cell.angle_gamma   90.00
#
_symmetry.space_group_name_H-M   'P 1'
#
loop_
_entity.id
_entity.type
_entity.pdbx_description
1 polymer ?
#
loop_
_entity_poly.entity_id
_entity_poly.type
_entity_poly.pdbx_seq_one_letter_code
_entity_poly.pdbx_strand_id
1 'polypeptide(L)' 'MTDSDTTCTLISLILPPSCQVERVLGNTYRITCPDPGTGRGVWEKRHSIYPLLHPGDILEVIAEEYHVRSHPRS' A
#
# COMPACT_ATOMS: atom_id res chain seq x y z
N MET A 1 11.81 -4.86 16.65
CA MET A 1 11.21 -4.27 15.44
C MET A 1 11.39 -5.26 14.32
N THR A 2 10.32 -5.92 13.91
CA THR A 2 10.33 -6.77 12.73
C THR A 2 10.36 -5.86 11.49
N ASP A 3 11.04 -6.28 10.44
CA ASP A 3 11.20 -5.55 9.16
C ASP A 3 9.86 -4.99 8.61
N SER A 4 8.79 -5.75 8.87
CA SER A 4 7.39 -5.41 8.60
C SER A 4 6.93 -4.04 9.11
N ASP A 5 7.28 -3.68 10.36
CA ASP A 5 6.79 -2.46 11.00
C ASP A 5 7.46 -1.22 10.39
N THR A 6 8.72 -1.38 9.97
CA THR A 6 9.49 -0.34 9.29
C THR A 6 8.90 -0.03 7.91
N THR A 7 8.59 -1.06 7.11
CA THR A 7 8.02 -0.85 5.77
C THR A 7 6.66 -0.16 5.83
N CYS A 8 5.76 -0.59 6.72
CA CYS A 8 4.47 0.10 6.93
C CYS A 8 4.68 1.57 7.35
N THR A 9 5.65 1.85 8.22
CA THR A 9 5.98 3.22 8.63
C THR A 9 6.49 4.05 7.46
N LEU A 10 7.36 3.51 6.61
CA LEU A 10 7.87 4.24 5.44
C LEU A 10 6.77 4.50 4.41
N ILE A 11 5.88 3.53 4.20
CA ILE A 11 4.73 3.72 3.31
C ILE A 11 3.82 4.81 3.87
N SER A 12 3.49 4.80 5.17
CA SER A 12 2.56 5.79 5.74
C SER A 12 3.04 7.24 5.59
N LEU A 13 4.36 7.47 5.57
CA LEU A 13 4.95 8.80 5.35
C LEU A 13 4.68 9.38 3.95
N ILE A 14 4.39 8.54 2.95
CA ILE A 14 4.15 8.96 1.56
C ILE A 14 2.67 8.86 1.16
N LEU A 15 1.80 8.40 2.05
CA LEU A 15 0.37 8.31 1.81
C LEU A 15 -0.36 9.63 2.12
N PRO A 16 -1.53 9.86 1.50
CA PRO A 16 -2.47 10.84 2.00
C PRO A 16 -2.80 10.57 3.48
N PRO A 17 -2.92 11.60 4.34
CA PRO A 17 -3.17 11.42 5.78
C PRO A 17 -4.44 10.63 6.14
N SER A 18 -5.39 10.57 5.22
CA SER A 18 -6.64 9.83 5.37
C SER A 18 -6.54 8.34 5.05
N CYS A 19 -5.44 7.89 4.43
CA CYS A 19 -5.20 6.49 4.16
C CYS A 19 -4.38 5.85 5.29
N GLN A 20 -4.60 4.57 5.52
CA GLN A 20 -3.88 3.76 6.50
C GLN A 20 -3.22 2.59 5.79
N VAL A 21 -2.05 2.17 6.27
CA VAL A 21 -1.35 0.99 5.76
C VAL A 21 -1.14 -0.01 6.88
N GLU A 22 -1.41 -1.28 6.57
CA GLU A 22 -1.13 -2.41 7.44
C GLU A 22 -0.52 -3.54 6.63
N ARG A 23 0.28 -4.38 7.30
CA ARG A 23 0.65 -5.68 6.73
C ARG A 23 -0.38 -6.70 7.17
N VAL A 24 -1.10 -7.26 6.20
CA VAL A 24 -2.03 -8.36 6.43
C VAL A 24 -1.34 -9.71 6.26
N LEU A 25 -2.07 -10.81 6.41
CA LEU A 25 -1.56 -12.17 6.29
C LEU A 25 -0.60 -12.36 5.09
N GLY A 26 0.61 -12.86 5.39
CA GLY A 26 1.67 -13.10 4.42
C GLY A 26 2.48 -11.85 4.03
N ASN A 27 2.72 -11.68 2.74
CA ASN A 27 3.54 -10.61 2.17
C ASN A 27 2.71 -9.48 1.55
N THR A 28 1.50 -9.24 2.08
CA THR A 28 0.59 -8.23 1.53
C THR A 28 0.57 -6.98 2.41
N TYR A 29 0.90 -5.84 1.80
CA TYR A 29 0.73 -4.51 2.36
C TYR A 29 -0.57 -3.93 1.83
N ARG A 30 -1.54 -3.75 2.72
CA ARG A 30 -2.88 -3.23 2.41
C ARG A 30 -2.94 -1.77 2.78
N ILE A 31 -3.35 -0.95 1.83
CA ILE A 31 -3.69 0.46 2.03
C ILE A 31 -5.20 0.60 1.97
N THR A 32 -5.78 1.12 3.04
CA THR A 32 -7.21 1.44 3.11
C THR A 32 -7.37 2.95 3.01
N CYS A 33 -8.17 3.41 2.06
CA CYS A 33 -8.46 4.82 1.82
C CYS A 33 -9.96 5.10 1.99
N PRO A 34 -10.35 6.36 2.32
CA PRO A 34 -11.73 6.68 2.68
C PRO A 34 -12.70 6.67 1.50
N ASP A 35 -12.22 6.93 0.28
CA ASP A 35 -13.04 7.06 -0.91
C ASP A 35 -12.32 6.52 -2.16
N PRO A 36 -13.08 6.09 -3.18
CA PRO A 36 -12.50 5.51 -4.39
C PRO A 36 -11.62 6.46 -5.20
N GLY A 37 -11.81 7.79 -5.09
CA GLY A 37 -10.95 8.78 -5.74
C GLY A 37 -9.55 8.80 -5.12
N THR A 38 -9.49 8.86 -3.79
CA THR A 38 -8.24 8.77 -3.04
C THR A 38 -7.56 7.41 -3.28
N GLY A 39 -8.31 6.31 -3.24
CA GLY A 39 -7.78 4.97 -3.53
C GLY A 39 -7.15 4.86 -4.92
N ARG A 40 -7.82 5.38 -5.95
CA ARG A 40 -7.26 5.46 -7.32
C ARG A 40 -6.00 6.31 -7.38
N GLY A 41 -5.98 7.47 -6.72
CA GLY A 41 -4.81 8.35 -6.70
C GLY A 41 -3.59 7.70 -6.05
N VAL A 42 -3.78 6.95 -4.96
CA VAL A 42 -2.71 6.13 -4.36
C VAL A 42 -2.24 5.06 -5.34
N TRP A 43 -3.17 4.35 -5.99
CA TRP A 43 -2.84 3.30 -6.94
C TRP A 43 -2.07 3.81 -8.16
N GLU A 44 -2.45 4.95 -8.72
CA GLU A 44 -1.75 5.60 -9.83
C GLU A 44 -0.32 5.99 -9.45
N LYS A 45 -0.06 6.27 -8.16
CA LYS A 45 1.26 6.65 -7.64
C LYS A 45 2.03 5.49 -6.99
N ARG A 46 1.56 4.25 -7.14
CA ARG A 46 2.18 3.06 -6.52
C ARG A 46 3.65 2.85 -6.86
N HIS A 47 4.13 3.44 -7.95
CA HIS A 47 5.55 3.45 -8.34
C HIS A 47 6.46 4.05 -7.25
N SER A 48 5.94 4.98 -6.45
CA SER A 48 6.66 5.55 -5.31
C SER A 48 6.70 4.61 -4.08
N ILE A 49 5.82 3.59 -4.06
CA ILE A 49 5.72 2.61 -2.97
C ILE A 49 6.56 1.37 -3.29
N TYR A 50 6.62 0.95 -4.55
CA TYR A 50 7.34 -0.27 -4.97
C TYR A 50 8.80 -0.38 -4.49
N PRO A 51 9.62 0.70 -4.45
CA PRO A 51 10.98 0.61 -3.94
C PRO A 51 11.09 0.22 -2.46
N LEU A 52 9.99 0.31 -1.70
CA LEU A 52 9.92 -0.10 -0.30
C LEU A 52 9.52 -1.58 -0.13
N LEU A 53 9.19 -2.26 -1.23
CA LEU A 53 8.68 -3.62 -1.24
C LEU A 53 9.70 -4.59 -1.84
N HIS A 54 9.72 -5.81 -1.34
CA HIS A 54 10.56 -6.88 -1.85
C HIS A 54 9.88 -7.66 -2.99
N PRO A 55 10.66 -8.34 -3.85
CA PRO A 55 10.11 -9.32 -4.78
C PRO A 55 9.26 -10.37 -4.03
N GLY A 56 8.03 -10.57 -4.48
CA GLY A 56 7.07 -11.46 -3.83
C GLY A 56 6.11 -10.77 -2.85
N ASP A 57 6.37 -9.52 -2.50
CA ASP A 57 5.38 -8.69 -1.80
C ASP A 57 4.19 -8.36 -2.69
N ILE A 58 3.09 -7.98 -2.07
CA ILE A 58 1.84 -7.59 -2.72
C ILE A 58 1.44 -6.24 -2.16
N LEU A 59 1.24 -5.27 -3.04
CA LEU A 59 0.55 -4.04 -2.69
C LEU A 59 -0.94 -4.21 -3.01
N GLU A 60 -1.79 -3.93 -2.02
CA GLU A 60 -3.24 -3.93 -2.13
C GLU A 60 -3.76 -2.56 -1.73
N VAL A 61 -4.69 -2.00 -2.52
CA VAL A 61 -5.37 -0.73 -2.20
C VAL A 61 -6.87 -0.98 -2.20
N ILE A 62 -7.54 -0.60 -1.11
CA ILE A 62 -8.97 -0.77 -0.89
C ILE A 62 -9.59 0.58 -0.54
N ALA A 63 -10.73 0.87 -1.16
CA ALA A 63 -11.66 1.92 -0.78
C ALA A 63 -13.09 1.44 -1.09
N GLU A 64 -14.11 2.24 -0.78
CA GLU A 64 -15.50 1.93 -1.13
C GLU A 64 -15.62 1.63 -2.64
N GLU A 65 -16.14 0.44 -2.97
CA GLU A 65 -16.28 -0.09 -4.34
C GLU A 65 -15.00 -0.09 -5.20
N TYR A 66 -13.83 0.05 -4.59
CA TYR A 66 -12.55 0.05 -5.29
C TYR A 66 -11.56 -0.89 -4.61
N HIS A 67 -11.10 -1.88 -5.37
CA HIS A 67 -10.13 -2.86 -4.88
C HIS A 67 -9.18 -3.25 -5.99
N VAL A 68 -7.89 -3.03 -5.75
CA VAL A 68 -6.82 -3.35 -6.70
C VAL A 68 -5.63 -3.93 -5.96
N ARG A 69 -4.89 -4.81 -6.63
CA ARG A 69 -3.69 -5.43 -6.08
C ARG A 69 -2.67 -5.77 -7.16
N SER A 70 -1.39 -5.72 -6.81
CA SER A 70 -0.29 -6.11 -7.71
C SER A 70 0.96 -6.45 -6.92
N HIS A 71 1.81 -7.29 -7.50
CA HIS A 71 3.21 -7.33 -7.10
C HIS A 71 3.95 -6.04 -7.49
N PRO A 72 4.97 -5.62 -6.74
CA PRO A 72 5.85 -4.54 -7.17
C PRO A 72 6.49 -4.94 -8.51
N ARG A 73 6.48 -4.00 -9.46
CA ARG A 73 7.21 -4.17 -10.72
C ARG A 73 8.66 -3.75 -10.48
N SER A 74 9.58 -4.64 -10.83
CA SER A 74 11.02 -4.35 -10.97
C SER A 74 11.26 -3.28 -12.04
#